data_AF-A0A948V2W9-F1
#
_entry.id   AF-A0A948V2W9-F1
#
_cell.length_a   1.000
_cell.length_b   1.000
_cell.length_c   1.000
_cell.angle_alpha   90.00
_cell.angle_beta   90.00
_cell.angle_gamma   90.00
#
_symmetry.space_group_name_H-M   'P 1'
#
loop_
_entity.id
_entity.type
_entity.pdbx_description
1 polymer ?
#
loop_
_entity_poly.entity_id
_entity_poly.type
_entity_poly.pdbx_seq_one_letter_code
_entity_poly.pdbx_strand_id
1 'polypeptide(L)' 'MSLDPDLYESMRLELRRGSLVLAVLACLRTERYGYTLRQALAADGLEMEESTLYPLLRRLESQGLLNSEWRE' A
#
# COMPACT_ATOMS: atom_id res chain seq x y z
N MET A 1 32.85 1.16 5.25
CA MET A 1 32.03 -0.02 4.90
C MET A 1 31.04 0.44 3.84
N SER A 2 31.37 0.23 2.57
CA SER A 2 30.46 0.53 1.46
C SER A 2 29.42 -0.59 1.39
N LEU A 3 28.15 -0.25 1.54
CA LEU A 3 27.04 -1.17 1.29
C LEU A 3 27.11 -1.59 -0.18
N ASP A 4 27.01 -2.89 -0.41
CA ASP A 4 26.80 -3.43 -1.75
C ASP A 4 25.51 -2.79 -2.33
N PRO A 5 25.59 -2.06 -3.47
CA PRO A 5 24.43 -1.42 -4.07
C PRO A 5 23.26 -2.38 -4.31
N ASP A 6 23.55 -3.63 -4.64
CA ASP A 6 22.53 -4.65 -4.90
C ASP A 6 21.81 -5.07 -3.60
N LEU A 7 22.57 -5.18 -2.50
CA LEU A 7 22.01 -5.44 -1.17
C LEU A 7 21.12 -4.28 -0.72
N TYR A 8 21.56 -3.03 -0.92
CA TYR A 8 20.78 -1.86 -0.54
C TYR A 8 19.45 -1.80 -1.29
N GLU A 9 19.44 -2.00 -2.61
CA GLU A 9 18.20 -1.99 -3.40
C GLU A 9 17.27 -3.15 -3.02
N SER A 10 17.83 -4.33 -2.73
CA SER A 10 17.05 -5.47 -2.22
C SER A 10 16.36 -5.14 -0.90
N MET A 11 17.10 -4.61 0.08
CA MET A 11 16.56 -4.21 1.37
C MET A 11 15.50 -3.10 1.24
N ARG A 12 15.73 -2.13 0.36
CA ARG A 12 14.77 -1.05 0.08
C ARG A 12 13.46 -1.60 -0.48
N LEU A 13 13.54 -2.57 -1.39
CA LEU A 13 12.38 -3.22 -2.00
C LEU A 13 11.60 -4.06 -0.98
N GLU A 14 12.30 -4.84 -0.15
CA GLU A 14 11.68 -5.63 0.93
C GLU A 14 11.00 -4.74 1.97
N LEU A 15 11.65 -3.64 2.38
CA LEU A 15 11.07 -2.70 3.32
C LEU A 15 9.79 -2.09 2.75
N ARG A 16 9.82 -1.65 1.48
CA ARG A 16 8.65 -1.10 0.79
C ARG A 16 7.50 -2.11 0.72
N ARG A 17 7.80 -3.38 0.44
CA ARG A 17 6.78 -4.46 0.45
C ARG A 17 6.22 -4.69 1.84
N GLY A 18 7.07 -4.76 2.86
CA GLY A 18 6.67 -4.99 4.25
C GLY A 18 5.85 -3.84 4.86
N SER A 19 6.11 -2.60 4.46
CA SER A 19 5.41 -1.42 4.97
C SER A 19 4.10 -1.11 4.23
N LEU A 20 3.84 -1.75 3.09
CA LEU A 20 2.71 -1.43 2.21
C LEU A 20 1.36 -1.51 2.92
N VAL A 21 1.16 -2.57 3.69
CA VAL A 21 -0.08 -2.81 4.46
C VAL A 21 -0.32 -1.67 5.45
N LEU A 22 0.72 -1.27 6.19
CA LEU A 22 0.63 -0.20 7.18
C LEU A 22 0.32 1.14 6.52
N ALA A 23 0.95 1.43 5.37
CA ALA A 23 0.67 2.65 4.62
C ALA A 23 -0.77 2.71 4.12
N VAL A 24 -1.29 1.60 3.55
CA VAL A 24 -2.69 1.50 3.11
C VAL A 24 -3.65 1.75 4.27
N LEU A 25 -3.44 1.09 5.41
CA LEU A 25 -4.26 1.29 6.61
C LEU A 25 -4.16 2.73 7.15
N ALA A 26 -2.99 3.36 7.08
CA ALA A 26 -2.80 4.74 7.49
C ALA A 26 -3.57 5.71 6.59
N CYS A 27 -3.53 5.54 5.27
CA CYS A 27 -4.28 6.37 4.31
C CYS A 27 -5.80 6.19 4.44
N LEU A 28 -6.25 4.99 4.82
CA LEU A 28 -7.66 4.63 4.99
C LEU A 28 -8.23 4.97 6.37
N ARG A 29 -7.48 5.68 7.22
CA ARG A 29 -8.06 6.37 8.40
C ARG A 29 -9.10 7.42 8.00
N THR A 30 -9.02 7.90 6.76
CA THR A 30 -10.06 8.67 6.09
C THR A 30 -10.60 7.83 4.94
N GLU A 31 -11.92 7.79 4.76
CA GLU A 31 -12.56 7.10 3.64
C GLU A 31 -12.01 7.59 2.30
N ARG A 32 -11.63 6.66 1.42
CA ARG A 32 -11.09 6.95 0.08
C ARG A 32 -11.55 5.90 -0.92
N TYR A 33 -11.84 6.34 -2.14
CA TYR A 33 -11.97 5.44 -3.28
C TYR A 33 -10.60 4.88 -3.68
N GLY A 34 -10.59 3.68 -4.30
CA GLY A 34 -9.35 3.01 -4.70
C GLY A 34 -8.41 3.88 -5.54
N TYR A 35 -8.96 4.69 -6.45
CA TYR A 35 -8.18 5.61 -7.27
C TYR A 35 -7.49 6.71 -6.44
N THR A 36 -8.21 7.37 -5.54
CA THR A 36 -7.66 8.46 -4.71
C THR A 36 -6.72 7.94 -3.62
N LEU A 37 -6.94 6.72 -3.14
CA LEU A 37 -6.00 6.00 -2.29
C LEU A 37 -4.67 5.75 -3.02
N ARG A 38 -4.71 5.26 -4.27
CA ARG A 38 -3.51 5.02 -5.08
C ARG A 38 -2.71 6.31 -5.31
N GLN A 39 -3.39 7.42 -5.57
CA GLN A 39 -2.74 8.73 -5.71
C GLN A 39 -2.08 9.19 -4.41
N ALA A 40 -2.74 9.01 -3.26
CA ALA A 40 -2.17 9.36 -1.96
C ALA A 40 -0.90 8.54 -1.66
N LEU A 41 -0.94 7.23 -1.90
CA LEU A 41 0.21 6.34 -1.71
C LEU A 41 1.36 6.70 -2.66
N ALA A 42 1.06 7.03 -3.92
CA ALA A 42 2.07 7.48 -4.88
C ALA A 42 2.75 8.79 -4.46
N ALA A 43 2.00 9.74 -3.89
CA ALA A 43 2.56 10.99 -3.37
C ALA A 43 3.58 10.77 -2.24
N ASP A 44 3.43 9.67 -1.48
CA ASP A 44 4.36 9.23 -0.42
C ASP A 44 5.46 8.28 -0.94
N GLY A 45 5.62 8.14 -2.26
CA GLY A 45 6.64 7.26 -2.89
C GLY A 45 6.28 5.77 -2.89
N LEU A 46 5.03 5.43 -2.54
CA LEU A 46 4.49 4.08 -2.48
C LEU A 46 3.57 3.80 -3.68
N GLU A 47 4.07 4.06 -4.89
CA GLU A 47 3.37 3.70 -6.11
C GLU A 47 3.04 2.21 -6.16
N MET A 48 1.83 1.90 -6.60
CA MET A 48 1.37 0.53 -6.81
C MET A 48 0.37 0.48 -7.95
N GLU A 49 0.33 -0.67 -8.60
CA GLU A 49 -0.67 -0.98 -9.61
C GLU A 49 -2.00 -1.37 -8.98
N GLU A 50 -3.08 -1.17 -9.74
CA GLU A 50 -4.43 -1.63 -9.37
C GLU A 50 -4.50 -3.15 -9.18
N SER A 51 -3.74 -3.89 -10.01
CA SER A 51 -3.54 -5.35 -9.92
C SER A 51 -3.02 -5.80 -8.56
N THR A 52 -2.35 -4.91 -7.81
CA THR A 52 -1.81 -5.16 -6.47
C THR A 52 -2.71 -4.57 -5.39
N LEU A 53 -3.22 -3.35 -5.60
CA LEU A 53 -4.02 -2.63 -4.62
C LEU A 53 -5.34 -3.34 -4.32
N TYR A 54 -6.12 -3.71 -5.34
CA TYR A 54 -7.46 -4.26 -5.10
C TYR A 54 -7.44 -5.62 -4.40
N PRO A 55 -6.57 -6.59 -4.75
CA PRO A 55 -6.43 -7.82 -3.98
C PRO A 55 -6.00 -7.57 -2.53
N LEU A 56 -5.13 -6.59 -2.29
CA LEU A 56 -4.73 -6.20 -0.94
C LEU A 56 -5.92 -5.67 -0.14
N LEU A 57 -6.71 -4.75 -0.71
CA LEU A 57 -7.91 -4.22 -0.04
C LEU A 57 -8.92 -5.34 0.31
N ARG A 58 -9.17 -6.26 -0.63
CA ARG A 58 -10.04 -7.42 -0.40
C ARG A 58 -9.54 -8.32 0.72
N ARG A 59 -8.22 -8.53 0.80
CA ARG A 59 -7.60 -9.29 1.89
C ARG A 59 -7.74 -8.58 3.24
N LEU A 60 -7.54 -7.27 3.30
CA LEU A 60 -7.68 -6.50 4.53
C LEU A 60 -9.13 -6.47 5.01
N GLU A 61 -10.08 -6.37 4.08
CA GLU A 61 -11.52 -6.51 4.33
C GLU A 61 -11.86 -7.91 4.89
N SER A 62 -11.36 -9.00 4.28
CA SER A 62 -11.62 -10.36 4.77
C SER A 62 -10.98 -10.66 6.13
N GLN A 63 -9.95 -9.90 6.51
CA GLN A 63 -9.34 -9.92 7.84
C GLN A 63 -10.09 -9.05 8.87
N GLY A 64 -11.14 -8.33 8.46
CA GLY A 64 -11.91 -7.43 9.33
C GLY A 64 -11.17 -6.14 9.69
N LEU A 65 -10.13 -5.77 8.94
CA LEU A 65 -9.34 -4.56 9.16
C LEU A 65 -9.89 -3.35 8.40
N LEU A 66 -10.72 -3.59 7.39
CA LEU A 66 -11.38 -2.58 6.58
C LEU A 66 -12.86 -2.91 6.42
N ASN A 67 -13.68 -1.88 6.30
CA ASN A 67 -15.05 -1.97 5.81
C ASN A 67 -15.12 -1.29 4.44
N SER A 68 -15.91 -1.85 3.52
CA SER A 68 -16.21 -1.22 2.25
C SER A 68 -17.68 -0.81 2.19
N GLU A 69 -17.93 0.35 1.58
CA GLU A 69 -19.27 0.86 1.32
C GLU A 69 -19.41 1.15 -0.17
N TRP A 70 -20.55 0.78 -0.76
CA TRP A 70 -20.92 1.20 -2.10
C TRP A 70 -21.73 2.50 -1.98
N ARG A 71 -21.29 3.55 -2.68
CA ARG A 71 -22.01 4.82 -2.80
C ARG A 71 -22.45 5.02 -4.25
N GLU A 72 -23.73 5.36 -4.43
CA GLU A 72 -24.34 5.74 -5.72
C GLU A 72 -23.94 7.13 -6.17
#